data_AF-A0A0G2I691-F1
#
_entry.id   AF-A0A0G2I691-F1
#
_cell.length_a   1.000
_cell.length_b   1.000
_cell.length_c   1.000
_cell.angle_alpha   90.00
_cell.angle_beta   90.00
_cell.angle_gamma   90.00
#
_symmetry.space_group_name_H-M   'P 1'
#
loop_
_entity.id
_entity.type
_entity.pdbx_description
1 polymer ?
#
loop_
_entity_poly.entity_id
_entity_poly.type
_entity_poly.pdbx_seq_one_letter_code
_entity_poly.pdbx_strand_id
1 'polypeptide(L)'
;MVAHQLAWREAHHGALVATGPDANYVKVQRDFSDLEAKIHYLLDNPDVAERIAENAVRTFRDRYLTPAAEACYWRELIHAYASMCDFEPVLYSNANGDADSVRGVPFESFVLDWKLPA
;
A
#
# COMPACT_ATOMS: atom_id res chain seq x y z
N MET A 1 3.24 4.33 -14.77
CA MET A 1 1.82 4.18 -14.37
C MET A 1 1.07 5.45 -14.73
N VAL A 2 -0.15 5.32 -15.25
CA VAL A 2 -1.10 6.44 -15.42
C VAL A 2 -2.24 6.21 -14.44
N ALA A 3 -2.55 7.18 -13.59
CA ALA A 3 -3.58 7.05 -12.57
C ALA A 3 -4.36 8.35 -12.41
N HIS A 4 -5.67 8.24 -12.19
CA HIS A 4 -6.50 9.38 -11.88
C HIS A 4 -6.24 9.91 -10.47
N GLN A 5 -6.83 11.06 -10.12
CA GLN A 5 -6.79 11.58 -8.75
C GLN A 5 -7.32 10.52 -7.74
N LEU A 6 -6.44 10.07 -6.84
CA LEU A 6 -6.69 8.94 -5.94
C LEU A 6 -7.85 9.23 -4.97
N ALA A 7 -8.83 8.34 -4.95
CA ALA A 7 -9.85 8.26 -3.89
C ALA A 7 -9.45 7.22 -2.85
N TRP A 8 -9.11 6.03 -3.34
CA TRP A 8 -8.66 4.89 -2.55
C TRP A 8 -7.15 4.94 -2.43
N ARG A 9 -6.64 4.67 -1.23
CA ARG A 9 -5.22 4.77 -0.93
C ARG A 9 -4.69 3.50 -0.30
N GLU A 10 -3.50 3.12 -0.74
CA GLU A 10 -2.69 2.06 -0.16
C GLU A 10 -1.48 2.68 0.55
N ALA A 11 -0.80 1.90 1.38
CA ALA A 11 0.34 2.33 2.19
C ALA A 11 1.43 3.05 1.36
N HIS A 12 1.71 2.56 0.17
CA HIS A 12 2.80 3.07 -0.68
C HIS A 12 2.42 4.32 -1.49
N HIS A 13 1.15 4.72 -1.54
CA HIS A 13 0.72 5.89 -2.32
C HIS A 13 1.30 7.22 -1.80
N GLY A 14 1.81 7.25 -0.57
CA GLY A 14 2.58 8.40 -0.06
C GLY A 14 3.88 8.67 -0.85
N ALA A 15 4.41 7.67 -1.57
CA ALA A 15 5.61 7.80 -2.39
C ALA A 15 5.33 8.27 -3.83
N LEU A 16 4.08 8.53 -4.20
CA LEU A 16 3.73 9.03 -5.53
C LEU A 16 4.06 10.52 -5.70
N VAL A 17 4.79 10.84 -6.76
CA VAL A 17 5.18 12.19 -7.14
C VAL A 17 4.61 12.49 -8.52
N ALA A 18 3.73 13.49 -8.62
CA ALA A 18 2.95 13.74 -9.84
C ALA A 18 3.60 14.74 -10.81
N THR A 19 4.55 15.54 -10.34
CA THR A 19 5.06 16.71 -11.07
C THR A 19 6.54 16.94 -10.78
N GLY A 20 7.21 17.61 -11.71
CA GLY A 20 8.63 17.95 -11.59
C GLY A 20 9.58 16.83 -12.04
N PRO A 21 10.90 17.01 -11.83
CA PRO A 21 11.92 16.06 -12.28
C PRO A 21 11.78 14.67 -11.67
N ASP A 22 11.24 14.59 -10.45
CA ASP A 22 11.04 13.34 -9.69
C ASP A 22 9.68 12.69 -9.96
N ALA A 23 8.89 13.19 -10.91
CA ALA A 23 7.59 12.62 -11.25
C ALA A 23 7.73 11.13 -11.58
N ASN A 24 6.97 10.28 -10.89
CA ASN A 24 7.06 8.82 -10.99
C ASN A 24 5.74 8.16 -11.41
N TYR A 25 4.74 8.97 -11.74
CA TYR A 25 3.53 8.56 -12.42
C TYR A 25 2.90 9.74 -13.14
N VAL A 26 1.98 9.42 -14.05
CA VAL A 26 1.19 10.42 -14.77
C VAL A 26 -0.15 10.53 -14.06
N LYS A 27 -0.37 11.64 -13.35
CA LYS A 27 -1.68 11.94 -12.73
C LYS A 27 -2.63 12.49 -13.79
N VAL A 28 -3.82 11.93 -13.91
CA VAL A 28 -4.93 12.46 -14.76
C VAL A 28 -6.10 12.91 -13.90
N GLN A 29 -7.04 13.66 -14.48
CA GLN A 29 -8.28 14.05 -13.82
C GLN A 29 -9.11 12.82 -13.44
N ARG A 30 -9.99 12.99 -12.46
CA ARG A 30 -10.81 11.89 -11.92
C ARG A 30 -11.75 11.27 -12.96
N ASP A 31 -12.21 12.07 -13.91
CA ASP A 31 -13.07 11.69 -15.03
C ASP A 31 -12.28 11.32 -16.30
N PHE A 32 -10.95 11.30 -16.24
CA PHE A 32 -10.04 11.04 -17.36
C PHE A 32 -10.16 12.04 -18.53
N SER A 33 -10.79 13.19 -18.32
CA SER A 33 -10.98 14.20 -19.37
C SER A 33 -9.69 14.72 -20.01
N ASP A 34 -8.56 14.63 -19.31
CA ASP A 34 -7.23 15.06 -19.77
C ASP A 34 -6.30 13.90 -20.15
N LEU A 35 -6.80 12.66 -20.17
CA LEU A 35 -5.98 11.47 -20.45
C LEU A 35 -5.39 11.51 -21.86
N GLU A 36 -6.23 11.73 -22.87
CA GLU A 36 -5.82 11.73 -24.29
C GLU A 36 -4.72 12.76 -24.55
N ALA A 37 -4.93 13.99 -24.11
CA ALA A 37 -3.94 15.07 -24.26
C ALA A 37 -2.60 14.73 -23.59
N LYS A 38 -2.63 14.08 -22.41
CA LYS A 38 -1.41 13.66 -21.69
C LYS A 38 -0.69 12.51 -22.38
N ILE A 39 -1.41 11.55 -22.94
CA ILE A 39 -0.79 10.46 -23.71
C ILE A 39 -0.13 10.99 -24.97
N HIS A 40 -0.79 11.87 -25.73
CA HIS A 40 -0.19 12.50 -26.91
C HIS A 40 1.09 13.27 -26.56
N TYR A 41 1.07 14.06 -25.49
CA TYR A 41 2.27 14.73 -25.01
C TYR A 41 3.43 13.75 -24.73
N LEU A 42 3.16 12.61 -24.09
CA LEU A 42 4.21 11.63 -23.77
C LEU A 42 4.72 10.88 -25.01
N LEU A 43 3.87 10.66 -26.02
CA LEU A 43 4.28 10.10 -27.30
C LEU A 43 5.21 11.06 -28.07
N ASP A 44 4.91 12.36 -28.01
CA ASP A 44 5.72 13.41 -28.64
C ASP A 44 7.00 13.75 -27.85
N ASN A 45 7.06 13.36 -26.57
CA ASN A 45 8.18 13.65 -25.64
C ASN A 45 8.66 12.36 -24.95
N PRO A 46 9.28 11.42 -25.70
CA PRO A 46 9.64 10.10 -25.18
C PRO A 46 10.66 10.14 -24.03
N ASP A 47 11.53 11.14 -23.98
CA ASP A 47 12.50 11.34 -22.89
C ASP A 47 11.80 11.65 -21.56
N VAL A 48 10.70 12.41 -21.60
CA VAL A 48 9.87 12.69 -20.43
C VAL A 48 9.16 11.43 -19.95
N ALA A 49 8.63 10.63 -20.89
CA ALA A 49 7.97 9.37 -20.59
C ALA A 49 8.93 8.37 -19.95
N GLU A 50 10.13 8.23 -20.52
CA GLU A 50 11.19 7.36 -20.00
C GLU A 50 11.62 7.78 -18.60
N ARG A 51 11.90 9.08 -18.37
CA ARG A 51 12.25 9.59 -17.04
C ARG A 51 11.19 9.23 -16.00
N ILE A 52 9.91 9.43 -16.30
CA ILE A 52 8.82 9.08 -15.38
C ILE A 52 8.80 7.58 -15.08
N ALA A 53 8.99 6.74 -16.11
CA ALA A 53 9.03 5.29 -15.95
C ALA A 53 10.22 4.85 -15.10
N GLU A 54 11.41 5.38 -15.35
CA GLU A 54 12.61 5.08 -14.56
C GLU A 54 12.47 5.55 -13.10
N ASN A 55 11.90 6.74 -12.87
CA ASN A 55 11.60 7.24 -11.53
C ASN A 55 10.65 6.29 -10.79
N ALA A 56 9.63 5.76 -11.49
CA ALA A 56 8.70 4.77 -10.94
C ALA A 56 9.43 3.48 -10.55
N VAL A 57 10.30 2.99 -11.42
CA VAL A 57 11.12 1.80 -11.17
C VAL A 57 12.00 2.00 -9.93
N ARG A 58 12.78 3.09 -9.87
CA ARG A 58 13.67 3.37 -8.73
C ARG A 58 12.90 3.57 -7.42
N THR A 59 11.71 4.17 -7.49
CA THR A 59 10.89 4.42 -6.30
C THR A 59 10.21 3.14 -5.83
N PHE A 60 9.46 2.46 -6.69
CA PHE A 60 8.59 1.38 -6.27
C PHE A 60 9.30 0.04 -6.31
N ARG A 61 9.80 -0.39 -7.47
CA ARG A 61 10.44 -1.71 -7.63
C ARG A 61 11.69 -1.83 -6.75
N ASP A 62 12.53 -0.80 -6.75
CA ASP A 62 13.87 -0.89 -6.14
C ASP A 62 13.88 -0.45 -4.67
N ARG A 63 12.80 0.15 -4.16
CA ARG A 63 12.76 0.69 -2.78
C ARG A 63 11.48 0.36 -2.01
N TYR A 64 10.32 0.88 -2.41
CA TYR A 64 9.11 0.84 -1.57
C TYR A 64 8.29 -0.46 -1.66
N LEU A 65 8.40 -1.22 -2.75
CA LEU A 65 7.65 -2.46 -2.99
C LEU A 65 8.56 -3.68 -3.10
N THR A 66 9.74 -3.64 -2.46
CA THR A 66 10.58 -4.83 -2.32
C THR A 66 9.98 -5.75 -1.25
N PRO A 67 10.20 -7.09 -1.30
CA PRO A 67 9.75 -7.99 -0.24
C PRO A 67 10.27 -7.60 1.15
N ALA A 68 11.50 -7.08 1.22
CA ALA A 68 12.08 -6.59 2.46
C ALA A 68 11.37 -5.32 2.97
N ALA A 69 11.05 -4.38 2.09
CA ALA A 69 10.32 -3.17 2.45
C ALA A 69 8.89 -3.48 2.94
N GLU A 70 8.20 -4.43 2.29
CA GLU A 70 6.87 -4.87 2.71
C GLU A 70 6.90 -5.52 4.10
N ALA A 71 7.83 -6.45 4.35
CA ALA A 71 8.00 -7.07 5.66
C ALA A 71 8.37 -6.03 6.74
N CYS A 72 9.21 -5.05 6.41
CA CYS A 72 9.54 -3.94 7.29
C CYS A 72 8.32 -3.07 7.60
N TYR A 73 7.51 -2.73 6.60
CA TYR A 73 6.29 -1.93 6.79
C TYR A 73 5.34 -2.60 7.77
N TRP A 74 5.05 -3.89 7.58
CA TRP A 74 4.18 -4.64 8.48
C TRP A 74 4.72 -4.71 9.91
N ARG A 75 6.02 -4.97 10.07
CA ARG A 75 6.64 -5.03 11.40
C ARG A 75 6.52 -3.70 12.15
N GLU A 76 6.89 -2.59 11.50
CA GLU A 76 6.82 -1.27 12.14
C GLU A 76 5.37 -0.84 12.38
N LEU A 77 4.43 -1.18 11.47
CA LEU A 77 3.01 -0.92 11.67
C LEU A 77 2.47 -1.61 12.93
N ILE A 78 2.77 -2.90 13.11
CA ILE A 78 2.32 -3.66 14.28
C ILE A 78 2.97 -3.14 15.57
N HIS A 79 4.27 -2.82 15.55
CA HIS A 79 4.94 -2.22 16.71
C HIS A 79 4.34 -0.86 17.10
N ALA A 80 4.10 0.01 16.11
CA ALA A 80 3.49 1.32 16.36
C ALA A 80 2.03 1.22 16.83
N TYR A 81 1.29 0.23 16.33
CA TYR A 81 -0.05 -0.05 16.85
C TYR A 81 0.01 -0.53 18.31
N ALA A 82 0.89 -1.48 18.62
CA ALA A 82 1.06 -2.02 19.97
C ALA A 82 1.48 -0.95 20.99
N SER A 83 2.33 0.01 20.59
CA SER A 83 2.75 1.10 21.48
C SER A 83 1.63 2.09 21.84
N MET A 84 0.52 2.08 21.10
CA MET A 84 -0.67 2.88 21.37
C MET A 84 -1.71 2.15 22.24
N CYS A 85 -1.55 0.84 22.47
CA CYS A 85 -2.43 0.07 23.33
C CYS A 85 -2.10 0.31 24.81
N ASP A 86 -3.13 0.51 25.63
CA ASP A 86 -3.03 0.63 27.09
C ASP A 86 -3.20 -0.71 27.82
N PHE A 87 -3.13 -1.82 27.09
CA PHE A 87 -3.30 -3.17 27.59
C PHE A 87 -2.31 -4.15 26.93
N GLU A 88 -2.01 -5.25 27.63
CA GLU A 88 -1.27 -6.37 27.07
C GLU A 88 -2.24 -7.43 26.52
N PRO A 89 -2.09 -7.90 25.28
CA PRO A 89 -2.93 -8.96 24.73
C PRO A 89 -2.83 -10.27 25.53
N VAL A 90 -3.98 -10.81 25.93
CA VAL A 90 -4.07 -12.10 26.63
C VAL A 90 -4.58 -13.16 25.65
N LEU A 91 -3.73 -14.13 25.30
CA LEU A 91 -4.04 -15.14 24.28
C LEU A 91 -4.99 -16.25 24.76
N TYR A 92 -5.06 -16.54 26.06
CA TYR A 92 -5.88 -17.62 26.63
C TYR A 92 -6.68 -17.10 27.82
N SER A 93 -7.92 -17.56 27.94
CA SER A 93 -8.80 -17.22 29.07
C SER A 93 -8.45 -17.98 30.35
N ASN A 94 -7.69 -19.06 30.25
CA ASN A 94 -7.14 -19.80 31.38
C ASN A 94 -5.60 -19.93 31.29
N ALA A 95 -4.94 -20.13 32.44
CA ALA A 95 -3.47 -20.19 32.52
C ALA A 95 -2.87 -21.50 31.95
N ASN A 96 -3.70 -22.52 31.72
CA ASN A 96 -3.25 -23.84 31.27
C ASN A 96 -3.06 -23.91 29.74
N GLY A 97 -3.45 -22.86 29.00
CA GLY A 97 -3.25 -22.79 27.55
C GLY A 97 -4.11 -23.79 26.77
N ASP A 98 -5.28 -24.13 27.29
CA ASP A 98 -6.15 -25.12 26.67
C ASP A 98 -6.70 -24.61 25.33
N ALA A 99 -6.82 -25.47 24.32
CA ALA A 99 -7.23 -25.06 22.97
C ALA A 99 -8.61 -24.39 22.94
N ASP A 100 -9.53 -24.84 23.81
CA ASP A 100 -10.88 -24.28 23.96
C ASP A 100 -10.90 -22.91 24.67
N SER A 101 -9.74 -22.43 25.15
CA SER A 101 -9.63 -21.20 25.92
C SER A 101 -9.04 -20.01 25.16
N VAL A 102 -8.65 -20.18 23.88
CA VAL A 102 -8.03 -19.14 23.04
C VAL A 102 -8.94 -17.91 22.92
N ARG A 103 -8.41 -16.73 23.22
CA ARG A 103 -9.10 -15.42 23.09
C ARG A 103 -8.78 -14.80 21.73
N GLY A 104 -9.33 -15.38 20.67
CA GLY A 104 -9.15 -14.89 19.31
C GLY A 104 -9.31 -15.99 18.28
N VAL A 105 -9.13 -15.63 17.00
CA VAL A 105 -9.06 -16.58 15.89
C VAL A 105 -7.69 -16.47 15.24
N PRO A 106 -7.01 -17.58 14.92
CA PRO A 106 -5.82 -17.54 14.08
C PRO A 106 -6.10 -16.76 12.80
N PHE A 107 -5.11 -16.00 12.32
CA PHE A 107 -5.29 -15.14 11.15
C PHE A 107 -5.74 -15.94 9.92
N GLU A 108 -5.19 -17.14 9.74
CA GLU A 108 -5.53 -18.04 8.64
C GLU A 108 -7.00 -18.47 8.70
N SER A 109 -7.49 -18.84 9.89
CA SER A 109 -8.90 -19.17 10.11
C SER A 109 -9.80 -17.96 9.88
N PHE A 110 -9.41 -16.79 10.38
CA PHE A 110 -10.11 -15.54 10.13
C PHE A 110 -10.27 -15.28 8.64
N VAL A 111 -9.19 -15.32 7.85
CA VAL A 111 -9.25 -15.01 6.42
C VAL A 111 -10.11 -16.01 5.64
N LEU A 112 -10.09 -17.29 6.03
CA LEU A 112 -10.85 -18.34 5.35
C LEU A 112 -12.34 -18.34 5.72
N ASP A 113 -12.67 -18.07 6.98
CA ASP A 113 -14.03 -18.22 7.51
C ASP A 113 -14.79 -16.88 7.61
N TRP A 114 -14.12 -15.74 7.40
CA TRP A 114 -14.75 -14.43 7.50
C TRP A 114 -15.82 -14.22 6.42
N LYS A 115 -17.03 -13.89 6.85
CA LYS A 115 -18.14 -13.47 5.99
C LYS A 115 -18.37 -11.98 6.14
N LEU A 116 -18.59 -11.28 5.02
CA LEU A 116 -19.01 -9.88 5.05
C LEU A 116 -20.29 -9.75 5.90
N PRO A 117 -20.34 -8.78 6.84
CA PRO A 117 -21.58 -8.45 7.51
C PRO A 117 -22.64 -8.07 6.47
N ALA A 118 -23.87 -8.55 6.67
CA ALA A 118 -25.02 -8.23 5.83
C ALA A 118 -25.40 -6.74 5.91
#